data_AF-A0AAV5N333-F1
#
_entry.id   AF-A0AAV5N333-F1
#
_cell.length_a   1.000
_cell.length_b   1.000
_cell.length_c   1.000
_cell.angle_alpha   90.00
_cell.angle_beta   90.00
_cell.angle_gamma   90.00
#
_symmetry.space_group_name_H-M   'P 1'
#
loop_
_entity.id
_entity.type
_entity.pdbx_description
1 polymer ?
#
loop_
_entity_poly.entity_id
_entity_poly.type
_entity_poly.pdbx_seq_one_letter_code
_entity_poly.pdbx_strand_id
1 'polypeptide(L)'
;MIQFESLYNILNDWDKLHHAIAFDEWVANQDRNLGNVIIGINNSVTLIDHSSLPVHLTWTPEMLDIALEPRNILSDVFREIPTLQQKMGILEGASHQQLSLNLIKEELMHWANKMLNNEQIEKLTTFLECRAEFSHDRLSKKYGVLALAGVA
;
A
#
# COMPACT_ATOMS: atom_id res chain seq x y z
N MET A 1 -20.48 19.74 -13.73
CA MET A 1 -19.09 19.57 -13.26
C MET A 1 -19.07 19.74 -11.75
N ILE A 2 -19.69 18.79 -11.03
CA ILE A 2 -19.93 18.79 -9.56
C ILE A 2 -19.44 17.45 -8.94
N GLN A 3 -19.01 16.49 -9.77
CA GLN A 3 -18.71 15.11 -9.34
C GLN A 3 -17.29 14.94 -8.79
N PHE A 4 -16.30 15.68 -9.32
CA PHE A 4 -14.90 15.52 -8.91
C PHE A 4 -14.64 16.06 -7.49
N GLU A 5 -15.10 17.26 -7.17
CA GLU A 5 -14.89 17.85 -5.83
C GLU A 5 -15.55 17.03 -4.72
N SER A 6 -16.78 16.53 -4.97
CA SER A 6 -17.46 15.67 -4.00
C SER A 6 -16.71 14.36 -3.78
N LEU A 7 -16.22 13.73 -4.84
CA LEU A 7 -15.42 12.50 -4.74
C LEU A 7 -14.09 12.77 -4.02
N TYR A 8 -13.43 13.87 -4.37
CA TYR A 8 -12.19 14.29 -3.74
C TYR A 8 -12.38 14.48 -2.23
N ASN A 9 -13.43 15.19 -1.80
CA ASN A 9 -13.70 15.42 -0.38
C ASN A 9 -13.99 14.11 0.36
N ILE A 10 -14.81 13.23 -0.23
CA ILE A 10 -15.10 11.90 0.35
C ILE A 10 -13.82 11.10 0.58
N LEU A 11 -12.92 11.06 -0.41
CA LEU A 11 -11.67 10.31 -0.31
C LEU A 11 -10.65 11.00 0.59
N ASN A 12 -10.56 12.33 0.56
CA ASN A 12 -9.67 13.08 1.41
C ASN A 12 -10.00 12.91 2.90
N ASP A 13 -11.29 12.84 3.21
CA ASP A 13 -11.84 12.68 4.56
C ASP A 13 -12.02 11.20 4.96
N TRP A 14 -11.70 10.27 4.06
CA TRP A 14 -11.75 8.84 4.33
C TRP A 14 -10.75 8.46 5.41
N ASP A 15 -11.25 7.94 6.53
CA ASP A 15 -10.48 7.57 7.71
C ASP A 15 -9.43 6.49 7.43
N LYS A 16 -9.55 5.70 6.35
CA LYS A 16 -8.55 4.71 5.95
C LYS A 16 -7.65 5.15 4.80
N LEU A 17 -7.72 6.40 4.33
CA LEU A 17 -6.86 6.85 3.22
C LEU A 17 -5.37 6.67 3.53
N HIS A 18 -4.93 6.94 4.76
CA HIS A 18 -3.53 6.75 5.15
C HIS A 18 -3.12 5.27 5.18
N HIS A 19 -4.02 4.37 5.59
CA HIS A 19 -3.80 2.93 5.51
C HIS A 19 -3.72 2.46 4.06
N ALA A 20 -4.57 2.99 3.17
CA ALA A 20 -4.55 2.66 1.74
C ALA A 20 -3.26 3.13 1.07
N ILE A 21 -2.79 4.34 1.37
CA ILE A 21 -1.50 4.84 0.89
C ILE A 21 -0.36 3.93 1.39
N ALA A 22 -0.31 3.63 2.68
CA ALA A 22 0.73 2.74 3.23
C ALA A 22 0.67 1.34 2.60
N PHE A 23 -0.53 0.80 2.37
CA PHE A 23 -0.73 -0.50 1.73
C PHE A 23 -0.20 -0.49 0.29
N ASP A 24 -0.60 0.49 -0.53
CA ASP A 24 -0.16 0.56 -1.93
C ASP A 24 1.37 0.81 -2.03
N GLU A 25 1.98 1.53 -1.08
CA GLU A 25 3.44 1.60 -0.94
C GLU A 25 4.06 0.23 -0.65
N TRP A 26 3.46 -0.54 0.25
CA TRP A 26 3.97 -1.86 0.65
C TRP A 26 3.92 -2.86 -0.50
N VAL A 27 2.76 -3.05 -1.12
CA VAL A 27 2.57 -4.02 -2.21
C VAL A 27 3.00 -3.47 -3.58
N ALA A 28 3.54 -2.25 -3.62
CA ALA A 28 3.95 -1.53 -4.83
C ALA A 28 2.83 -1.41 -5.87
N ASN A 29 1.64 -1.04 -5.43
CA ASN A 29 0.51 -0.79 -6.32
C ASN A 29 0.62 0.56 -7.01
N GLN A 30 1.03 0.56 -8.27
CA GLN A 30 1.18 1.78 -9.04
C GLN A 30 -0.09 2.18 -9.80
N ASP A 31 -1.11 1.34 -9.78
CA ASP A 31 -2.34 1.52 -10.54
C ASP A 31 -3.54 1.84 -9.64
N ARG A 32 -3.35 2.36 -8.42
CA ARG A 32 -4.46 2.84 -7.57
C ARG A 32 -5.06 4.16 -8.09
N ASN A 33 -5.74 4.12 -9.22
CA ASN A 33 -6.47 5.26 -9.77
C ASN A 33 -7.91 5.33 -9.22
N LEU A 34 -8.63 6.43 -9.48
CA LEU A 34 -10.00 6.64 -8.98
C LEU A 34 -11.03 5.64 -9.53
N GLY A 35 -10.73 4.97 -10.64
CA GLY A 35 -11.55 3.86 -11.15
C GLY A 35 -11.45 2.60 -10.27
N ASN A 36 -10.42 2.50 -9.43
CA ASN A 36 -10.17 1.35 -8.55
C ASN A 36 -10.74 1.56 -7.15
N VAL A 37 -11.77 2.42 -7.04
CA VAL A 37 -12.47 2.76 -5.82
C VAL A 37 -13.97 2.82 -6.06
N ILE A 38 -14.74 2.13 -5.22
CA ILE A 38 -16.20 2.20 -5.19
C ILE A 38 -16.62 3.10 -4.02
N ILE A 39 -17.46 4.08 -4.32
CA ILE A 39 -18.16 4.88 -3.30
C ILE A 39 -19.58 4.34 -3.14
N GLY A 40 -19.84 3.74 -1.98
CA GLY A 40 -21.14 3.21 -1.61
C GLY A 40 -22.07 4.26 -1.00
N ILE A 41 -23.24 3.79 -0.57
CA ILE A 41 -24.20 4.60 0.19
C ILE A 41 -23.53 5.04 1.51
N ASN A 42 -23.82 6.26 1.97
CA ASN A 42 -23.21 6.87 3.16
C ASN A 42 -21.70 7.10 3.04
N ASN A 43 -21.19 7.35 1.82
CA ASN A 43 -19.78 7.66 1.55
C ASN A 43 -18.80 6.55 1.97
N SER A 44 -19.25 5.29 2.09
CA SER A 44 -18.36 4.17 2.37
C SER A 44 -17.42 3.95 1.19
N VAL A 45 -16.11 3.83 1.45
CA VAL A 45 -15.10 3.62 0.42
C VAL A 45 -14.66 2.16 0.40
N THR A 46 -14.67 1.53 -0.77
CA THR A 46 -14.15 0.18 -0.99
C THR A 46 -13.10 0.20 -2.08
N LEU A 47 -11.91 -0.34 -1.79
CA LEU A 47 -10.87 -0.55 -2.78
C LEU A 47 -11.19 -1.81 -3.59
N ILE A 48 -11.00 -1.73 -4.90
CA ILE A 48 -11.17 -2.85 -5.82
C ILE A 48 -9.96 -2.95 -6.76
N ASP A 49 -9.97 -3.97 -7.61
CA ASP A 49 -8.96 -4.19 -8.65
C ASP A 49 -7.51 -4.15 -8.13
N HIS A 50 -7.12 -5.29 -7.55
CA HIS A 50 -5.76 -5.54 -7.05
C HIS A 50 -4.97 -6.41 -8.03
N SER A 51 -5.41 -6.51 -9.28
CA SER A 51 -4.84 -7.44 -10.27
C SER A 51 -3.40 -7.06 -10.66
N SER A 52 -3.05 -5.78 -10.58
CA SER A 52 -1.71 -5.26 -10.84
C SER A 52 -0.70 -5.51 -9.70
N LEU A 53 -1.08 -6.26 -8.66
CA LEU A 53 -0.19 -6.56 -7.54
C LEU A 53 0.61 -7.87 -7.77
N PRO A 54 1.86 -7.92 -7.30
CA PRO A 54 2.74 -6.79 -6.95
C PRO A 54 3.29 -6.11 -8.21
N VAL A 55 3.55 -4.79 -8.13
CA VAL A 55 4.26 -3.97 -9.14
C VAL A 55 3.54 -3.81 -10.50
N HIS A 56 3.11 -4.89 -11.14
CA HIS A 56 2.47 -4.93 -12.45
C HIS A 56 1.64 -6.22 -12.63
N LEU A 57 0.63 -6.20 -13.51
CA LEU A 57 -0.23 -7.37 -13.82
C LEU A 57 0.56 -8.62 -14.27
N THR A 58 1.65 -8.41 -15.00
CA THR A 58 2.52 -9.47 -15.54
C THR A 58 3.94 -9.36 -14.99
N TRP A 59 4.05 -9.21 -13.67
CA TRP A 59 5.35 -9.10 -13.00
C TRP A 59 6.24 -10.34 -13.25
N THR A 60 7.54 -10.13 -13.21
CA THR A 60 8.56 -11.19 -13.22
C THR A 60 9.37 -11.13 -11.92
N PRO A 61 10.07 -12.21 -11.53
CA PRO A 61 10.96 -12.23 -10.37
C PRO A 61 11.90 -11.03 -10.26
N GLU A 62 12.41 -10.52 -11.38
CA GLU A 62 13.35 -9.39 -11.45
C GLU A 62 12.70 -8.03 -11.16
N MET A 63 11.38 -7.93 -11.34
CA MET A 63 10.63 -6.70 -11.05
C MET A 63 10.40 -6.53 -9.54
N LEU A 64 10.54 -7.60 -8.76
CA LEU A 64 10.29 -7.61 -7.31
C LEU A 64 11.50 -7.11 -6.52
N ASP A 65 11.88 -5.86 -6.78
CA ASP A 65 12.94 -5.17 -6.04
C ASP A 65 12.41 -4.61 -4.72
N ILE A 66 12.95 -5.09 -3.60
CA ILE A 66 12.61 -4.62 -2.24
C ILE A 66 12.83 -3.10 -2.12
N ALA A 67 13.84 -2.55 -2.81
CA ALA A 67 14.18 -1.13 -2.79
C ALA A 67 13.28 -0.26 -3.69
N LEU A 68 12.38 -0.86 -4.48
CA LEU A 68 11.48 -0.12 -5.38
C LEU A 68 10.74 0.99 -4.64
N GLU A 69 10.78 2.19 -5.21
CA GLU A 69 9.94 3.32 -4.81
C GLU A 69 8.77 3.42 -5.80
N PRO A 70 7.62 2.79 -5.51
CA PRO A 70 6.47 2.82 -6.41
C PRO A 70 5.88 4.22 -6.47
N ARG A 71 5.32 4.58 -7.63
CA ARG A 71 4.39 5.71 -7.67
C ARG A 71 3.13 5.36 -6.87
N ASN A 72 2.74 6.22 -5.94
CA ASN A 72 1.52 6.05 -5.18
C ASN A 72 0.51 7.13 -5.57
N ILE A 73 -0.46 6.77 -6.41
CA ILE A 73 -1.44 7.73 -6.96
C ILE A 73 -2.27 8.40 -5.86
N LEU A 74 -2.66 7.67 -4.80
CA LEU A 74 -3.40 8.27 -3.68
C LEU A 74 -2.55 9.32 -2.94
N SER A 75 -1.26 9.03 -2.74
CA SER A 75 -0.33 10.00 -2.15
C SER A 75 -0.15 11.20 -3.06
N ASP A 76 0.04 11.00 -4.37
CA ASP A 76 0.22 12.09 -5.34
C ASP A 76 -1.00 13.03 -5.35
N VAL A 77 -2.21 12.47 -5.29
CA VAL A 77 -3.45 13.26 -5.41
C VAL A 77 -3.84 13.93 -4.10
N PHE A 78 -3.79 13.21 -2.98
CA PHE A 78 -4.36 13.68 -1.71
C PHE A 78 -3.30 14.18 -0.73
N ARG A 79 -2.03 13.85 -0.95
CA ARG A 79 -0.92 14.06 0.00
C ARG A 79 0.35 14.53 -0.70
N GLU A 80 0.21 15.35 -1.77
CA GLU A 80 1.35 15.94 -2.49
C GLU A 80 2.27 16.71 -1.53
N ILE A 81 1.68 17.46 -0.60
CA ILE A 81 2.36 18.17 0.48
C ILE A 81 1.66 17.80 1.81
N PRO A 82 1.99 16.66 2.43
CA PRO A 82 1.27 16.20 3.60
C PRO A 82 1.71 16.97 4.84
N THR A 83 0.73 17.29 5.69
CA THR A 83 0.97 17.80 7.06
C THR A 83 1.65 16.74 7.92
N LEU A 84 2.24 17.14 9.06
CA LEU A 84 2.85 16.19 10.00
C LEU A 84 1.86 15.13 10.47
N GLN A 85 0.61 15.51 10.77
CA GLN A 85 -0.43 14.56 11.19
C GLN A 85 -0.72 13.52 10.10
N GLN A 86 -0.80 13.94 8.84
CA GLN A 86 -1.01 13.02 7.72
C GLN A 86 0.19 12.09 7.51
N LYS A 87 1.42 12.60 7.63
CA LYS A 87 2.64 11.76 7.60
C LYS A 87 2.61 10.70 8.70
N MET A 88 2.31 11.10 9.94
CA MET A 88 2.22 10.19 11.08
C MET A 88 1.14 9.13 10.87
N GLY A 89 -0.04 9.49 10.34
CA GLY A 89 -1.08 8.50 10.03
C GLY A 89 -0.63 7.47 8.97
N ILE A 90 0.12 7.90 7.94
CA ILE A 90 0.66 6.96 6.94
C ILE A 90 1.68 6.01 7.59
N LEU A 91 2.54 6.52 8.49
CA LEU A 91 3.50 5.70 9.23
C LEU A 91 2.81 4.70 10.17
N GLU A 92 1.74 5.12 10.86
CA GLU A 92 0.91 4.23 11.68
C GLU A 92 0.30 3.11 10.83
N GLY A 93 -0.21 3.42 9.63
CA GLY A 93 -0.71 2.42 8.69
C GLY A 93 0.36 1.42 8.27
N ALA A 94 1.62 1.86 8.17
CA ALA A 94 2.76 1.01 7.83
C ALA A 94 3.15 0.05 8.97
N SER A 95 3.07 0.50 10.22
CA SER A 95 3.46 -0.30 11.40
C SER A 95 2.68 -1.60 11.59
N HIS A 96 1.50 -1.73 10.98
CA HIS A 96 0.63 -2.91 11.11
C HIS A 96 0.79 -3.95 9.99
N GLN A 97 1.65 -3.69 9.01
CA GLN A 97 1.72 -4.51 7.78
C GLN A 97 2.34 -5.88 8.02
N GLN A 98 3.37 -5.99 8.86
CA GLN A 98 3.95 -7.29 9.21
C GLN A 98 2.91 -8.20 9.87
N LEU A 99 2.13 -7.66 10.80
CA LEU A 99 1.05 -8.39 11.45
C LEU A 99 -0.02 -8.80 10.43
N SER A 100 -0.41 -7.88 9.53
CA SER A 100 -1.40 -8.14 8.48
C SER A 100 -0.95 -9.25 7.54
N LEU A 101 0.33 -9.25 7.12
CA LEU A 101 0.90 -10.30 6.30
C LEU A 101 0.86 -11.65 7.02
N ASN A 102 1.24 -11.70 8.30
CA ASN A 102 1.21 -12.93 9.07
C ASN A 102 -0.20 -13.53 9.17
N LEU A 103 -1.24 -12.70 9.28
CA LEU A 103 -2.63 -13.15 9.33
C LEU A 103 -3.10 -13.82 8.04
N ILE A 104 -2.63 -13.36 6.88
CA ILE A 104 -3.03 -13.90 5.57
C ILE A 104 -2.01 -14.88 4.98
N LYS A 105 -0.86 -15.07 5.62
CA LYS A 105 0.29 -15.80 5.06
C LYS A 105 -0.07 -17.21 4.64
N GLU A 106 -0.86 -17.91 5.45
CA GLU A 106 -1.28 -19.29 5.13
C GLU A 106 -2.07 -19.35 3.82
N GLU A 107 -3.08 -18.50 3.66
CA GLU A 107 -3.91 -18.45 2.46
C GLU A 107 -3.13 -17.94 1.23
N LEU A 108 -2.30 -16.91 1.42
CA LEU A 108 -1.43 -16.39 0.38
C LEU A 108 -0.51 -17.49 -0.17
N MET A 109 0.15 -18.23 0.73
CA MET A 109 1.05 -19.31 0.34
C MET A 109 0.29 -20.50 -0.25
N HIS A 110 -0.92 -20.79 0.22
CA HIS A 110 -1.77 -21.82 -0.39
C HIS A 110 -1.96 -21.55 -1.89
N TRP A 111 -2.37 -20.34 -2.26
CA TRP A 111 -2.60 -19.98 -3.66
C TRP A 111 -1.31 -19.80 -4.46
N ALA A 112 -0.27 -19.21 -3.87
CA ALA A 112 1.03 -19.06 -4.52
C ALA A 112 1.60 -20.42 -4.97
N ASN A 113 1.52 -21.45 -4.11
CA ASN A 113 1.96 -22.81 -4.44
C ASN A 113 1.13 -23.49 -5.56
N LYS A 114 -0.07 -22.98 -5.88
CA LYS A 114 -0.92 -23.51 -6.96
C LYS A 114 -0.70 -22.79 -8.28
N MET A 115 -0.28 -21.53 -8.25
CA MET A 115 -0.28 -20.64 -9.42
C MET A 115 1.12 -20.24 -9.89
N LEU A 116 2.13 -20.34 -9.02
CA LEU A 116 3.47 -19.81 -9.26
C LEU A 116 4.52 -20.93 -9.22
N ASN A 117 5.66 -20.68 -9.85
CA ASN A 117 6.85 -21.53 -9.71
C ASN A 117 7.65 -21.18 -8.44
N ASN A 118 8.62 -22.03 -8.07
CA ASN A 118 9.39 -21.85 -6.84
C ASN A 118 10.13 -20.51 -6.75
N GLU A 119 10.73 -20.05 -7.86
CA GLU A 119 11.46 -18.78 -7.90
C GLU A 119 10.51 -17.59 -7.68
N GLN A 120 9.35 -17.60 -8.35
CA GLN A 120 8.30 -16.61 -8.17
C GLN A 120 7.80 -16.57 -6.73
N ILE A 121 7.57 -17.73 -6.11
CA ILE A 121 7.14 -17.84 -4.72
C ILE A 121 8.20 -17.25 -3.77
N GLU A 122 9.46 -17.61 -3.95
CA GLU A 122 10.57 -17.13 -3.13
C GLU A 122 10.69 -15.60 -3.23
N LYS A 123 10.68 -15.06 -4.46
CA LYS A 123 10.80 -13.61 -4.69
C LYS A 123 9.59 -12.84 -4.20
N LEU A 124 8.38 -13.35 -4.42
CA LEU A 124 7.15 -12.74 -3.90
C LEU A 124 7.14 -12.68 -2.38
N THR A 125 7.48 -13.80 -1.74
CA THR A 125 7.53 -13.90 -0.27
C THR A 125 8.54 -12.92 0.30
N THR A 126 9.77 -12.95 -0.23
CA THR A 126 10.85 -12.04 0.20
C THR A 126 10.46 -10.58 -0.01
N PHE A 127 9.87 -10.26 -1.16
CA PHE A 127 9.42 -8.91 -1.46
C PHE A 127 8.37 -8.40 -0.47
N LEU A 128 7.32 -9.19 -0.21
CA LEU A 128 6.25 -8.79 0.70
C LEU A 128 6.73 -8.72 2.16
N GLU A 129 7.54 -9.68 2.60
CA GLU A 129 8.05 -9.73 3.97
C GLU A 129 9.01 -8.59 4.26
N CYS A 130 10.06 -8.41 3.45
CA CYS A 130 11.02 -7.33 3.68
C CYS A 130 10.34 -5.96 3.57
N ARG A 131 9.42 -5.78 2.62
CA ARG A 131 8.73 -4.48 2.51
C ARG A 131 7.75 -4.23 3.65
N ALA A 132 7.13 -5.26 4.23
CA ALA A 132 6.29 -5.12 5.42
C ALA A 132 7.14 -4.75 6.64
N GLU A 133 8.26 -5.45 6.83
CA GLU A 133 9.19 -5.27 7.95
C GLU A 133 9.79 -3.85 7.95
N PHE A 134 10.28 -3.39 6.80
CA PHE A 134 10.95 -2.10 6.66
C PHE A 134 10.01 -0.97 6.19
N SER A 135 8.69 -1.20 6.16
CA SER A 135 7.74 -0.23 5.61
C SER A 135 7.77 1.10 6.35
N HIS A 136 7.72 1.04 7.68
CA HIS A 136 7.74 2.21 8.53
C HIS A 136 9.01 3.04 8.28
N ASP A 137 10.18 2.41 8.30
CA ASP A 137 11.46 3.12 8.13
C ASP A 137 11.61 3.71 6.73
N ARG A 138 11.21 2.97 5.69
CA ARG A 138 11.19 3.46 4.30
C ARG A 138 10.32 4.70 4.17
N LEU A 139 9.11 4.67 4.71
CA LEU A 139 8.19 5.80 4.64
C LEU A 139 8.61 6.95 5.55
N SER A 140 9.20 6.67 6.72
CA SER A 140 9.72 7.70 7.63
C SER A 140 10.81 8.51 6.93
N LYS A 141 11.73 7.82 6.24
CA LYS A 141 12.75 8.44 5.40
C LYS A 141 12.13 9.22 4.23
N LYS A 142 11.17 8.63 3.49
CA LYS A 142 10.47 9.28 2.36
C LYS A 142 9.81 10.59 2.77
N TYR A 143 9.16 10.63 3.93
CA TYR A 143 8.43 11.82 4.40
C TYR A 143 9.27 12.78 5.26
N GLY A 144 10.55 12.47 5.49
CA GLY A 144 11.45 13.29 6.30
C GLY A 144 11.02 13.38 7.77
N VAL A 145 10.37 12.33 8.28
CA VAL A 145 10.04 12.19 9.70
C VAL A 145 11.17 11.38 10.32
N LEU A 146 11.74 11.85 11.44
CA LEU A 146 12.68 11.04 12.21
C LEU A 146 11.95 9.76 12.63
N ALA A 147 12.48 8.60 12.24
CA ALA A 147 12.00 7.34 12.79
C ALA A 147 12.15 7.46 14.31
N LEU A 148 11.05 7.51 15.04
CA LEU A 148 11.07 7.31 16.48
C LEU A 148 11.46 5.85 16.68
N ALA A 149 12.76 5.57 16.58
CA ALA A 149 13.33 4.30 16.92
C ALA A 149 13.01 4.06 18.41
N GLY A 150 12.10 3.11 18.65
CA GLY A 150 11.96 2.35 19.89
C GLY A 150 11.77 3.17 21.17
N VAL A 151 10.55 3.18 21.68
CA VAL A 151 10.39 2.92 23.12
C VAL A 151 9.78 1.53 23.22
N ALA A 152 10.66 0.57 23.51
CA ALA A 152 10.34 -0.77 23.97
C ALA A 152 9.66 -0.75 25.34
#